data_AF-A0A9D4VU25-F1
#
_entry.id   AF-A0A9D4VU25-F1
#
_cell.length_a   1.000
_cell.length_b   1.000
_cell.length_c   1.000
_cell.angle_alpha   90.00
_cell.angle_beta   90.00
_cell.angle_gamma   90.00
#
_symmetry.space_group_name_H-M   'P 1'
#
loop_
_entity.id
_entity.type
_entity.pdbx_description
1 polymer ?
#
loop_
_entity_poly.entity_id
_entity_poly.type
_entity_poly.pdbx_seq_one_letter_code
_entity_poly.pdbx_strand_id
1 'polypeptide(L)'
;FIIFIPVTAICIWYQRYYNPTARELARLAQIQITPILHHFSESLAGAASIRAFDQEGRFMSTNLVLLDGFSRPWFHNVSAMEWLSFRLNLLSNFVFAFSLVLLVSLPEGFINPSIAGLAVTYGINLNVLQASVIWNICNAENKMISVERILQYTNLASESPLVIENCRPPRNWPETGTISFQNLQIRYAEHLPSVLKNITCTFPG
;
A
#
# COMPACT_ATOMS: atom_id res chain seq x y z
N PHE A 1 -27.83 27.68 -6.52
CA PHE A 1 -27.86 26.36 -7.19
C PHE A 1 -26.96 26.27 -8.41
N ILE A 2 -27.04 27.18 -9.39
CA ILE A 2 -26.22 27.11 -10.63
C ILE A 2 -24.71 27.05 -10.37
N ILE A 3 -24.20 27.75 -9.35
CA ILE A 3 -22.77 27.79 -8.99
C ILE A 3 -22.25 26.47 -8.41
N PHE A 4 -23.12 25.63 -7.83
CA PHE A 4 -22.69 24.35 -7.28
C PHE A 4 -22.34 23.34 -8.39
N ILE A 5 -22.91 23.48 -9.59
CA ILE A 5 -22.65 22.59 -10.73
C ILE A 5 -21.20 22.70 -11.24
N PRO A 6 -20.66 23.88 -11.58
CA PRO A 6 -19.26 24.00 -12.00
C PRO A 6 -18.28 23.66 -10.87
N VAL A 7 -18.62 24.01 -9.63
CA VAL A 7 -17.79 23.69 -8.45
C VAL A 7 -17.65 22.18 -8.25
N THR A 8 -18.76 21.44 -8.28
CA THR A 8 -18.73 19.99 -8.15
C THR A 8 -18.00 19.33 -9.33
N ALA A 9 -18.18 19.82 -10.56
CA ALA A 9 -17.43 19.36 -11.72
C ALA A 9 -15.91 19.56 -11.57
N ILE A 10 -15.48 20.72 -11.07
CA ILE A 10 -14.06 21.02 -10.80
C ILE A 10 -13.51 20.12 -9.69
N CYS A 11 -14.26 19.88 -8.61
CA CYS A 11 -13.88 18.95 -7.55
C CYS A 11 -13.65 17.53 -8.09
N ILE A 12 -14.58 17.02 -8.89
CA ILE A 12 -14.47 15.68 -9.50
C ILE A 12 -13.27 15.62 -10.44
N TRP A 13 -13.02 16.67 -11.21
CA TRP A 13 -11.86 16.75 -12.10
C TRP A 13 -10.53 16.71 -11.32
N TYR A 14 -10.40 17.48 -10.24
CA TYR A 14 -9.23 17.44 -9.36
C TYR A 14 -9.02 16.07 -8.72
N GLN A 15 -10.09 15.44 -8.23
CA GLN A 15 -10.01 14.11 -7.63
C GLN A 15 -9.55 13.06 -8.65
N ARG A 16 -10.12 13.09 -9.87
CA ARG A 16 -9.71 12.18 -10.95
C ARG A 16 -8.26 12.37 -11.38
N TYR A 17 -7.75 13.60 -11.33
CA TYR A 17 -6.35 13.89 -11.64
C TYR A 17 -5.39 13.42 -10.52
N TYR A 18 -5.79 13.58 -9.26
CA TYR A 18 -5.01 13.21 -8.10
C TYR A 18 -4.90 11.69 -7.91
N ASN A 19 -6.02 10.94 -8.02
CA ASN A 19 -6.06 9.53 -7.68
C ASN A 19 -4.99 8.66 -8.37
N PRO A 20 -4.78 8.76 -9.71
CA PRO A 20 -3.73 7.98 -10.38
C PRO A 20 -2.34 8.31 -9.84
N THR A 21 -2.05 9.60 -9.65
CA THR A 21 -0.74 10.09 -9.17
C THR A 21 -0.46 9.63 -7.75
N ALA A 22 -1.43 9.77 -6.84
CA ALA A 22 -1.32 9.36 -5.45
C ALA A 22 -1.08 7.86 -5.30
N ARG A 23 -1.81 7.05 -6.08
CA ARG A 23 -1.64 5.59 -6.09
C ARG A 23 -0.25 5.16 -6.54
N GLU A 24 0.27 5.75 -7.61
CA GLU A 24 1.62 5.41 -8.10
C GLU A 24 2.71 5.88 -7.12
N LEU A 25 2.56 7.07 -6.51
CA LEU A 25 3.46 7.56 -5.47
C LEU A 25 3.47 6.66 -4.23
N ALA A 26 2.30 6.25 -3.75
CA ALA A 26 2.17 5.31 -2.64
C ALA A 26 2.80 3.96 -2.96
N ARG A 27 2.59 3.45 -4.18
CA ARG A 27 3.20 2.21 -4.67
C ARG A 27 4.74 2.32 -4.69
N LEU A 28 5.28 3.41 -5.23
CA LEU A 28 6.72 3.66 -5.26
C LEU A 28 7.30 3.73 -3.85
N ALA A 29 6.70 4.49 -2.94
CA ALA A 29 7.14 4.58 -1.56
C ALA A 29 7.16 3.22 -0.88
N GLN A 30 6.16 2.37 -1.15
CA GLN A 30 6.09 1.06 -0.54
C GLN A 30 7.03 0.02 -1.17
N ILE A 31 7.46 0.21 -2.42
CA ILE A 31 8.55 -0.61 -3.00
C ILE A 31 9.89 -0.25 -2.36
N GLN A 32 10.12 1.03 -2.08
CA GLN A 32 11.39 1.52 -1.50
C GLN A 32 11.60 1.13 -0.03
N ILE A 33 10.55 0.73 0.70
CA ILE A 33 10.70 0.27 2.09
C ILE A 33 11.36 -1.11 2.21
N THR A 34 11.14 -2.00 1.23
CA THR A 34 11.63 -3.38 1.28
C THR A 34 13.16 -3.47 1.30
N PRO A 35 13.91 -2.76 0.43
CA PRO A 35 15.37 -2.72 0.49
C PRO A 35 15.93 -2.26 1.84
N ILE A 36 15.28 -1.30 2.51
CA ILE A 36 15.70 -0.82 3.84
C ILE A 36 15.59 -1.95 4.87
N LEU A 37 14.46 -2.67 4.88
CA LEU A 37 14.25 -3.79 5.80
C LEU A 37 15.25 -4.94 5.54
N HIS A 38 15.53 -5.24 4.27
CA HIS A 38 16.53 -6.23 3.90
C HIS A 38 17.93 -5.82 4.35
N HIS A 39 18.36 -4.59 4.05
CA HIS A 39 19.66 -4.07 4.46
C HIS A 39 19.82 -4.08 5.97
N PHE A 40 18.76 -3.74 6.72
CA PHE A 40 18.76 -3.81 8.17
C PHE A 40 18.93 -5.25 8.69
N SER A 41 18.18 -6.21 8.13
CA SER A 41 18.29 -7.62 8.49
C SER A 41 19.68 -8.19 8.20
N GLU A 42 20.25 -7.88 7.03
CA GLU A 42 21.61 -8.30 6.65
C GLU A 42 22.66 -7.68 7.55
N SER A 43 22.53 -6.38 7.87
CA SER A 43 23.44 -5.67 8.77
C SER A 43 23.41 -6.27 10.18
N LEU A 44 22.23 -6.67 10.68
CA LEU A 44 22.08 -7.29 11.98
C LEU A 44 22.71 -8.68 12.02
N ALA A 45 22.45 -9.51 11.02
CA ALA A 45 23.02 -10.85 10.91
C ALA A 45 24.55 -10.80 10.73
N GLY A 46 25.06 -9.83 9.97
CA GLY A 46 26.48 -9.64 9.67
C GLY A 46 27.24 -8.71 10.63
N ALA A 47 26.64 -8.27 11.73
CA ALA A 47 27.18 -7.19 12.57
C ALA A 47 28.62 -7.45 13.06
N ALA A 48 28.95 -8.71 13.41
CA ALA A 48 30.30 -9.08 13.82
C ALA A 48 31.31 -8.92 12.69
N SER A 49 30.97 -9.37 11.48
CA SER A 49 31.82 -9.25 10.29
C SER A 49 32.02 -7.79 9.87
N ILE A 50 30.96 -6.98 9.92
CA ILE A 50 31.05 -5.55 9.57
C ILE A 50 32.04 -4.83 10.47
N ARG A 51 31.95 -5.06 11.80
CA ARG A 51 32.88 -4.49 12.78
C ARG A 51 34.29 -5.05 12.66
N ALA A 52 34.44 -6.35 12.39
CA ALA A 52 35.76 -6.97 12.24
C ALA A 52 36.55 -6.42 11.04
N PHE A 53 35.86 -5.97 9.98
CA PHE A 53 36.46 -5.41 8.78
C PHE A 53 36.39 -3.87 8.70
N ASP A 54 35.95 -3.19 9.77
CA ASP A 54 35.83 -1.71 9.84
C ASP A 54 35.00 -1.13 8.66
N GLN A 55 33.87 -1.78 8.34
CA GLN A 55 33.00 -1.43 7.20
C GLN A 55 31.73 -0.67 7.60
N GLU A 56 31.61 -0.21 8.85
CA GLU A 56 30.44 0.48 9.39
C GLU A 56 30.09 1.72 8.56
N GLY A 57 31.09 2.52 8.18
CA GLY A 57 30.89 3.73 7.38
C GLY A 57 30.25 3.45 6.02
N ARG A 58 30.63 2.34 5.36
CA ARG A 58 30.06 1.92 4.08
C ARG A 58 28.58 1.54 4.26
N PHE A 59 28.27 0.70 5.24
CA PHE A 59 26.89 0.28 5.54
C PHE A 59 26.01 1.46 5.96
N MET A 60 26.56 2.41 6.74
CA MET A 60 25.84 3.63 7.11
C MET A 60 25.50 4.48 5.88
N SER A 61 26.46 4.69 4.99
CA SER A 61 26.25 5.44 3.74
C SER A 61 25.19 4.79 2.86
N THR A 62 25.25 3.47 2.69
CA THR A 62 24.22 2.71 1.96
C THR A 62 22.84 2.86 2.61
N ASN A 63 22.75 2.77 3.93
CA ASN A 63 21.49 2.96 4.65
C ASN A 63 20.90 4.37 4.43
N LEU A 64 21.73 5.42 4.45
CA LEU A 64 21.29 6.79 4.19
C LEU A 64 20.77 6.95 2.75
N VAL A 65 21.42 6.36 1.76
CA VAL A 65 20.98 6.38 0.36
C VAL A 65 19.63 5.68 0.20
N LEU A 66 19.44 4.52 0.84
CA LEU A 66 18.16 3.81 0.82
C LEU A 66 17.05 4.62 1.50
N LEU A 67 17.34 5.26 2.64
CA LEU A 67 16.40 6.14 3.33
C LEU A 67 16.03 7.36 2.50
N ASP A 68 16.97 7.99 1.79
CA ASP A 68 16.68 9.09 0.87
C ASP A 68 15.79 8.62 -0.30
N GLY A 69 16.09 7.44 -0.85
CA GLY A 69 15.29 6.78 -1.87
C GLY A 69 13.84 6.54 -1.47
N PHE A 70 13.58 6.22 -0.20
CA PHE A 70 12.23 6.13 0.37
C PHE A 70 11.60 7.49 0.68
N SER A 71 12.38 8.41 1.23
CA SER A 71 11.88 9.72 1.71
C SER A 71 11.37 10.59 0.56
N ARG A 72 12.01 10.54 -0.60
CA ARG A 72 11.62 11.28 -1.82
C ARG A 72 10.19 11.01 -2.29
N PRO A 73 9.81 9.76 -2.67
CA PRO A 73 8.44 9.46 -3.11
C PRO A 73 7.43 9.65 -1.97
N TRP A 74 7.81 9.38 -0.72
CA TRP A 74 6.95 9.66 0.43
C TRP A 74 6.63 11.15 0.56
N PHE A 75 7.64 12.02 0.46
CA PHE A 75 7.46 13.47 0.50
C PHE A 75 6.59 13.97 -0.65
N HIS A 76 6.80 13.45 -1.87
CA HIS A 76 5.94 13.78 -3.01
C HIS A 76 4.49 13.31 -2.82
N ASN A 77 4.27 12.15 -2.18
CA ASN A 77 2.93 11.67 -1.86
C ASN A 77 2.19 12.63 -0.91
N VAL A 78 2.87 13.06 0.16
CA VAL A 78 2.33 14.06 1.11
C VAL A 78 2.08 15.39 0.40
N SER A 79 3.03 15.85 -0.43
CA SER A 79 2.90 17.09 -1.19
C SER A 79 1.73 17.07 -2.16
N ALA A 80 1.48 15.93 -2.84
CA ALA A 80 0.35 15.77 -3.74
C ALA A 80 -0.99 15.83 -2.97
N MET A 81 -1.04 15.22 -1.78
CA MET A 81 -2.22 15.25 -0.90
C MET A 81 -2.52 16.70 -0.46
N GLU A 82 -1.51 17.42 0.00
CA GLU A 82 -1.64 18.83 0.39
C GLU A 82 -2.05 19.72 -0.79
N TRP A 83 -1.51 19.46 -1.98
CA TRP A 83 -1.90 20.17 -3.20
C TRP A 83 -3.41 20.04 -3.49
N LEU A 84 -3.97 18.83 -3.38
CA LEU A 84 -5.41 18.60 -3.58
C LEU A 84 -6.22 19.30 -2.48
N SER A 85 -5.82 19.12 -1.21
CA SER A 85 -6.47 19.77 -0.07
C SER A 85 -6.51 21.29 -0.22
N PHE A 86 -5.39 21.91 -0.61
CA PHE A 86 -5.29 23.34 -0.83
C PHE A 86 -6.23 23.81 -1.94
N ARG A 87 -6.26 23.12 -3.09
CA ARG A 87 -7.13 23.49 -4.23
C ARG A 87 -8.60 23.39 -3.89
N LEU A 88 -9.00 22.37 -3.14
CA LEU A 88 -10.39 22.18 -2.72
C LEU A 88 -10.81 23.19 -1.66
N ASN A 89 -9.94 23.48 -0.68
CA ASN A 89 -10.17 24.54 0.29
C ASN A 89 -10.30 25.89 -0.38
N LEU A 90 -9.45 26.20 -1.37
CA LEU A 90 -9.53 27.45 -2.12
C LEU A 90 -10.87 27.57 -2.85
N LEU A 91 -11.28 26.54 -3.58
CA LEU A 91 -12.56 26.52 -4.30
C LEU A 91 -13.74 26.69 -3.34
N SER A 92 -13.72 25.99 -2.21
CA SER A 92 -14.80 26.06 -1.25
C SER A 92 -14.86 27.41 -0.52
N ASN A 93 -13.71 28.02 -0.21
CA ASN A 93 -13.64 29.39 0.29
C ASN A 93 -14.20 30.41 -0.72
N PHE A 94 -13.97 30.24 -2.01
CA PHE A 94 -14.58 31.10 -3.04
C PHE A 94 -16.11 30.97 -3.06
N VAL A 95 -16.63 29.75 -2.98
CA VAL A 95 -18.09 29.50 -2.92
C VAL A 95 -18.69 30.11 -1.66
N PHE A 96 -18.00 29.93 -0.53
CA PHE A 96 -18.42 30.48 0.75
C PHE A 96 -18.43 32.01 0.75
N ALA A 97 -17.35 32.65 0.27
CA ALA A 97 -17.28 34.11 0.13
C ALA A 97 -18.39 34.65 -0.78
N PHE A 98 -18.63 33.99 -1.93
CA PHE A 98 -19.72 34.37 -2.82
C PHE A 98 -21.09 34.23 -2.15
N SER A 99 -21.32 33.16 -1.38
CA SER A 99 -22.56 32.96 -0.63
C SER A 99 -22.78 34.02 0.45
N LEU A 100 -21.71 34.47 1.11
CA LEU A 100 -21.74 35.58 2.08
C LEU A 100 -22.08 36.92 1.42
N VAL A 101 -21.47 37.22 0.27
CA VAL A 101 -21.76 38.45 -0.47
C VAL A 101 -23.23 38.49 -0.90
N LEU A 102 -23.77 37.37 -1.40
CA LEU A 102 -25.19 37.26 -1.70
C LEU A 102 -26.07 37.46 -0.46
N LEU A 103 -25.71 36.84 0.66
CA LEU A 103 -26.45 36.95 1.91
C LEU A 103 -26.54 38.40 2.41
N VAL A 104 -25.45 39.17 2.28
CA VAL A 104 -25.38 40.60 2.68
C VAL A 104 -26.07 41.51 1.67
N SER A 105 -26.10 41.13 0.40
CA SER A 105 -26.68 41.94 -0.69
C SER A 105 -28.20 41.80 -0.82
N LEU A 106 -28.82 40.87 -0.09
CA LEU A 106 -30.26 40.66 -0.11
C LEU A 106 -31.00 41.69 0.76
N PRO A 107 -32.21 42.13 0.36
CA PRO A 107 -32.97 43.13 1.12
C PRO A 107 -33.32 42.64 2.53
N GLU A 108 -33.42 43.58 3.47
CA GLU A 108 -33.87 43.31 4.83
C GLU A 108 -35.25 42.63 4.82
N GLY A 109 -35.37 41.51 5.54
CA GLY A 109 -36.61 40.72 5.65
C GLY A 109 -36.73 39.51 4.72
N PHE A 110 -35.80 39.31 3.76
CA PHE A 110 -35.86 38.16 2.84
C PHE A 110 -35.41 36.84 3.49
N ILE A 111 -34.46 36.89 4.43
CA ILE A 111 -33.90 35.73 5.12
C ILE A 111 -33.91 35.98 6.64
N ASN A 112 -34.37 34.99 7.41
CA ASN A 112 -34.31 35.05 8.87
C ASN A 112 -32.83 35.06 9.34
N PRO A 113 -32.40 36.05 10.15
CA PRO A 113 -31.03 36.13 10.64
C PRO A 113 -30.52 34.87 11.34
N SER A 114 -31.40 34.12 12.01
CA SER A 114 -31.04 32.85 12.65
C SER A 114 -30.64 31.78 11.65
N ILE A 115 -31.36 31.67 10.52
CA ILE A 115 -31.06 30.70 9.45
C ILE A 115 -29.78 31.10 8.72
N ALA A 116 -29.59 32.41 8.50
CA ALA A 116 -28.38 32.97 7.91
C ALA A 116 -27.13 32.61 8.74
N GLY A 117 -27.18 32.81 10.07
CA GLY A 117 -26.11 32.43 10.98
C GLY A 117 -25.79 30.92 10.93
N LEU A 118 -26.83 30.07 10.95
CA LEU A 118 -26.65 28.61 10.83
C LEU A 118 -25.99 28.21 9.51
N ALA A 119 -26.40 28.80 8.38
CA ALA A 119 -25.83 28.50 7.07
C ALA A 119 -24.33 28.84 6.99
N VAL A 120 -23.93 29.96 7.59
CA VAL A 120 -22.53 30.39 7.68
C VAL A 120 -21.71 29.42 8.54
N THR A 121 -22.22 29.06 9.73
CA THR A 121 -21.54 28.12 10.63
C THR A 121 -21.35 26.74 9.98
N TYR A 122 -22.37 26.21 9.32
CA TYR A 122 -22.25 24.93 8.62
C TYR A 122 -21.34 25.02 7.39
N GLY A 123 -21.37 26.11 6.64
CA GLY A 123 -20.49 26.35 5.49
C GLY A 123 -19.00 26.32 5.85
N ILE A 124 -18.61 26.93 6.97
CA ILE A 124 -17.23 26.90 7.46
C ILE A 124 -16.82 25.49 7.87
N ASN A 125 -17.68 24.77 8.59
CA ASN A 125 -17.39 23.41 9.05
C ASN A 125 -17.30 22.39 7.89
N LEU A 126 -18.05 22.61 6.80
CA LEU A 126 -18.00 21.74 5.62
C LEU A 126 -16.61 21.67 4.97
N ASN A 127 -15.82 22.75 5.01
CA ASN A 127 -14.45 22.76 4.47
C ASN A 127 -13.55 21.76 5.19
N VAL A 128 -13.59 21.78 6.52
CA VAL A 128 -12.80 20.89 7.37
C VAL A 128 -13.25 19.44 7.16
N LEU A 129 -14.55 19.21 7.08
CA LEU A 129 -15.11 17.88 6.83
C LEU A 129 -14.71 17.34 5.45
N GLN A 130 -14.73 18.19 4.41
CA GLN A 130 -14.35 17.80 3.05
C GLN A 130 -12.89 17.33 2.98
N ALA A 131 -11.96 18.08 3.59
CA ALA A 131 -10.56 17.68 3.66
C ALA A 131 -10.40 16.33 4.39
N SER A 132 -11.11 16.14 5.51
CA SER A 132 -11.09 14.89 6.27
C SER A 132 -11.64 13.70 5.47
N VAL A 133 -12.75 13.87 4.75
CA VAL A 133 -13.35 12.81 3.92
C VAL A 133 -12.38 12.37 2.83
N ILE A 134 -11.74 13.31 2.13
CA ILE A 134 -10.79 13.01 1.06
C ILE A 134 -9.58 12.27 1.62
N TRP A 135 -9.05 12.73 2.75
CA TRP A 135 -7.97 12.05 3.43
C TRP A 135 -8.33 10.61 3.79
N ASN A 136 -9.53 10.38 4.32
CA ASN A 136 -10.02 9.05 4.66
C ASN A 136 -10.19 8.15 3.43
N ILE A 137 -10.72 8.67 2.31
CA ILE A 137 -10.84 7.91 1.06
C ILE A 137 -9.45 7.47 0.56
N CYS A 138 -8.49 8.40 0.52
CA CYS A 138 -7.12 8.09 0.06
C CYS A 138 -6.44 7.08 0.99
N ASN A 139 -6.61 7.23 2.30
CA ASN A 139 -6.07 6.29 3.28
C ASN A 139 -6.72 4.89 3.15
N ALA A 140 -8.02 4.83 2.88
CA ALA A 140 -8.71 3.57 2.62
C ALA A 140 -8.21 2.88 1.34
N GLU A 141 -8.07 3.62 0.24
CA GLU A 141 -7.50 3.10 -1.01
C GLU A 141 -6.07 2.57 -0.81
N ASN A 142 -5.23 3.31 -0.09
CA ASN A 142 -3.87 2.87 0.23
C ASN A 142 -3.85 1.59 1.08
N LYS A 143 -4.77 1.44 2.03
CA LYS A 143 -4.90 0.22 2.85
C LYS A 143 -5.39 -0.98 2.04
N MET A 144 -6.17 -0.77 0.97
CA MET A 144 -6.63 -1.86 0.10
C MET A 144 -5.49 -2.54 -0.67
N ILE A 145 -4.35 -1.87 -0.87
CA ILE A 145 -3.15 -2.48 -1.48
C ILE A 145 -2.68 -3.71 -0.67
N SER A 146 -2.82 -3.68 0.66
CA SER A 146 -2.49 -4.84 1.51
C SER A 146 -3.44 -6.01 1.28
N VAL A 147 -4.74 -5.74 1.08
CA VAL A 147 -5.75 -6.77 0.78
C VAL A 147 -5.48 -7.40 -0.58
N GLU A 148 -5.13 -6.58 -1.58
CA GLU A 148 -4.74 -7.06 -2.91
C GLU A 148 -3.58 -8.05 -2.84
N ARG A 149 -2.55 -7.78 -2.03
CA ARG A 149 -1.43 -8.73 -1.84
C ARG A 149 -1.85 -10.04 -1.18
N ILE A 150 -2.73 -10.00 -0.18
CA ILE A 150 -3.24 -11.22 0.46
C ILE A 150 -3.97 -12.07 -0.60
N LEU A 151 -4.78 -11.44 -1.44
CA LEU A 151 -5.48 -12.12 -2.53
C LEU A 151 -4.53 -12.70 -3.59
N GLN A 152 -3.39 -12.03 -3.85
CA GLN A 152 -2.34 -12.59 -4.70
C GLN A 152 -1.77 -13.89 -4.11
N TYR A 153 -1.53 -13.92 -2.79
CA TYR A 153 -1.05 -15.13 -2.13
C TYR A 153 -2.05 -16.29 -2.13
N THR A 154 -3.36 -15.99 -2.11
CA THR A 154 -4.40 -17.05 -2.20
C THR A 154 -4.48 -17.70 -3.58
N ASN A 155 -4.01 -17.02 -4.62
CA ASN A 155 -4.04 -17.52 -6.00
C ASN A 155 -2.75 -18.26 -6.42
N LEU A 156 -1.78 -18.40 -5.52
CA LEU A 156 -0.57 -19.18 -5.79
C LEU A 156 -0.90 -20.67 -5.89
N ALA A 157 -0.14 -21.39 -6.73
CA ALA A 157 -0.23 -22.84 -6.82
C ALA A 157 0.11 -23.45 -5.45
N SER A 158 -0.87 -24.11 -4.84
CA SER A 158 -0.69 -24.78 -3.55
C SER A 158 0.11 -26.07 -3.74
N GLU A 159 0.86 -26.44 -2.71
CA GLU A 159 1.43 -27.77 -2.61
C GLU A 159 0.32 -28.83 -2.53
N SER A 160 0.67 -30.09 -2.76
CA SER A 160 -0.31 -31.18 -2.68
C SER A 160 -0.92 -31.25 -1.27
N PRO A 161 -2.21 -31.62 -1.13
CA PRO A 161 -2.86 -31.73 0.17
C PRO A 161 -2.07 -32.61 1.13
N LEU A 162 -1.99 -32.20 2.40
CA LEU A 162 -1.28 -32.94 3.45
C LEU A 162 -1.76 -34.40 3.57
N VAL A 163 -3.05 -34.63 3.31
CA VAL A 163 -3.69 -35.93 3.38
C VAL A 163 -4.52 -36.15 2.13
N ILE A 164 -4.29 -37.29 1.48
CA ILE A 164 -5.13 -37.82 0.41
C ILE A 164 -5.93 -38.97 1.01
N GLU A 165 -7.20 -38.75 1.35
CA GLU A 165 -8.01 -39.72 2.11
C GLU A 165 -8.10 -41.10 1.43
N ASN A 166 -8.10 -41.13 0.10
CA ASN A 166 -8.16 -42.38 -0.67
C ASN A 166 -6.82 -43.13 -0.78
N CYS A 167 -5.70 -42.51 -0.37
CA CYS A 167 -4.34 -43.05 -0.50
C CYS A 167 -3.61 -43.08 0.85
N ARG A 168 -4.34 -43.19 1.97
CA ARG A 168 -3.73 -43.27 3.29
C ARG A 168 -3.10 -44.64 3.52
N PRO A 169 -1.82 -44.72 3.92
CA PRO A 169 -1.24 -45.98 4.33
C PRO A 169 -1.92 -46.49 5.62
N PRO A 170 -1.90 -47.80 5.88
CA PRO A 170 -2.51 -48.38 7.07
C PRO A 170 -1.79 -47.91 8.34
N ARG A 171 -2.45 -48.02 9.50
CA ARG A 171 -1.94 -47.50 10.79
C ARG A 171 -0.61 -48.10 11.25
N ASN A 172 -0.30 -49.29 10.75
CA ASN A 172 0.94 -50.02 11.03
C ASN A 172 2.06 -49.70 10.04
N TRP A 173 1.84 -48.81 9.07
CA TRP A 173 2.87 -48.36 8.16
C TRP A 173 3.79 -47.31 8.80
N PRO A 174 5.10 -47.36 8.52
CA PRO A 174 5.80 -48.40 7.77
C PRO A 174 6.06 -49.65 8.63
N GLU A 175 5.68 -50.84 8.13
CA GLU A 175 5.98 -52.12 8.80
C GLU A 175 7.47 -52.49 8.70
N THR A 176 8.09 -52.15 7.56
CA THR A 176 9.52 -52.32 7.29
C THR A 176 10.09 -50.98 6.86
N GLY A 177 11.24 -50.60 7.41
CA GLY A 177 11.90 -49.32 7.14
C GLY A 177 12.64 -49.26 5.79
N THR A 178 12.39 -50.19 4.88
CA THR A 178 13.12 -50.30 3.62
C THR A 178 12.76 -49.15 2.69
N ILE A 179 13.74 -48.37 2.27
CA ILE A 179 13.57 -47.24 1.34
C ILE A 179 14.25 -47.58 0.02
N SER A 180 13.48 -47.68 -1.06
CA SER A 180 14.03 -47.86 -2.42
C SER A 180 13.82 -46.61 -3.26
N PHE A 181 14.91 -46.00 -3.72
CA PHE A 181 14.89 -44.99 -4.77
C PHE A 181 14.97 -45.70 -6.12
N GLN A 182 14.08 -45.33 -7.04
CA GLN A 182 14.06 -45.87 -8.40
C GLN A 182 14.09 -44.72 -9.39
N ASN A 183 15.18 -44.60 -10.15
CA ASN A 183 15.38 -43.53 -11.15
C ASN A 183 15.03 -42.12 -10.61
N LEU A 184 15.40 -41.83 -9.36
CA LEU A 184 15.07 -40.57 -8.72
C LEU A 184 15.78 -39.42 -9.45
N GLN A 185 15.00 -38.40 -9.81
CA GLN A 185 15.49 -37.15 -10.37
C GLN A 185 14.94 -35.98 -9.57
N ILE A 186 15.83 -35.08 -9.14
CA ILE A 186 15.45 -33.89 -8.36
C ILE A 186 15.98 -32.65 -9.07
N ARG A 187 15.12 -31.63 -9.19
CA ARG A 187 15.45 -30.29 -9.67
C ARG A 187 14.86 -29.25 -8.73
N TYR A 188 15.54 -28.12 -8.57
CA TYR A 188 15.07 -27.02 -7.71
C TYR A 188 14.02 -26.14 -8.38
N ALA A 189 14.07 -26.02 -9.71
CA ALA A 189 13.07 -25.30 -10.49
C ALA A 189 12.86 -26.04 -11.82
N GLU A 190 11.68 -25.89 -12.43
CA GLU A 190 11.31 -26.61 -13.65
C GLU A 190 12.28 -26.38 -14.81
N HIS A 191 12.76 -25.13 -14.94
CA HIS A 191 13.67 -24.68 -15.99
C HIS A 191 15.14 -25.03 -15.75
N LEU A 192 15.50 -25.50 -14.55
CA LEU A 192 16.88 -25.85 -14.21
C LEU A 192 17.16 -27.33 -14.53
N PRO A 193 18.41 -27.66 -14.90
CA PRO A 193 18.80 -29.05 -15.06
C PRO A 193 18.66 -29.83 -13.74
N SER A 194 18.32 -31.12 -13.83
CA SER A 194 18.26 -31.99 -12.66
C SER A 194 19.63 -32.06 -11.97
N VAL A 195 19.64 -31.90 -10.64
CA VAL A 195 20.84 -31.97 -9.80
C VAL A 195 21.13 -33.42 -9.44
N LEU A 196 20.12 -34.15 -8.97
CA LEU A 196 20.20 -35.60 -8.82
C LEU A 196 19.66 -36.25 -10.09
N LYS A 197 20.45 -37.18 -10.64
CA LYS A 197 20.16 -37.83 -11.92
C LYS A 197 20.21 -39.34 -11.74
N ASN A 198 19.09 -39.98 -12.05
CA ASN A 198 18.95 -41.43 -12.19
C ASN A 198 19.44 -42.22 -10.96
N ILE A 199 19.19 -41.72 -9.75
CA ILE A 199 19.62 -42.41 -8.53
C ILE A 199 18.74 -43.62 -8.31
N THR A 200 19.37 -44.79 -8.25
CA THR A 200 18.71 -46.07 -7.94
C THR A 200 19.49 -46.75 -6.83
N CYS A 201 18.89 -46.88 -5.66
CA CYS A 201 19.49 -47.55 -4.51
C CYS A 201 18.42 -47.99 -3.53
N THR A 202 18.73 -49.02 -2.75
CA THR A 202 17.84 -49.58 -1.74
C THR A 202 18.56 -49.58 -0.40
N PHE A 203 17.95 -48.95 0.59
CA PHE A 203 18.37 -48.99 1.98
C PHE A 203 17.49 -50.03 2.70
N PRO A 204 18.06 -51.15 3.16
CA PRO A 204 17.31 -52.13 3.94
C PRO A 204 16.93 -51.55 5.31
N GLY A 205 15.69 -51.82 5.74
CA GLY A 205 15.14 -51.38 7.03
C GLY A 205 15.19 -52.44 8.12
#